data_AF-A0A259BXV9-F1
#
_entry.id   AF-A0A259BXV9-F1
#
_cell.length_a   1.000
_cell.length_b   1.000
_cell.length_c   1.000
_cell.angle_alpha   90.00
_cell.angle_beta   90.00
_cell.angle_gamma   90.00
#
_symmetry.space_group_name_H-M   'P 1'
#
loop_
_entity.id
_entity.type
_entity.pdbx_description
1 polymer ?
#
loop_
_entity_poly.entity_id
_entity_poly.type
_entity_poly.pdbx_seq_one_letter_code
_entity_poly.pdbx_strand_id
1 'polypeptide(L)' 'VDNLARPWLVGKATRIPDFIVLLSTIGGIASFGLQGFITGPVVAAMFIAVWTTFLAKR' A
#
# COMPACT_ATOMS: atom_id res chain seq x y z
N VAL A 1 22.30 0.91 20.64
CA VAL A 1 21.58 -0.39 20.70
C VAL A 1 20.06 -0.23 20.49
N ASP A 2 19.49 0.97 20.54
CA ASP A 2 18.05 1.22 20.35
C ASP A 2 17.53 1.23 18.89
N ASN A 3 18.41 1.22 17.89
CA ASN A 3 18.01 1.27 16.47
C ASN A 3 17.88 -0.10 15.78
N LEU A 4 18.19 -1.19 16.48
CA LEU A 4 18.14 -2.56 15.93
C LEU A 4 16.73 -3.17 16.03
N ALA A 5 15.91 -2.74 17.00
CA ALA A 5 14.52 -3.16 17.11
C ALA A 5 13.62 -2.58 16.00
N ARG A 6 13.99 -1.41 15.45
CA ARG A 6 13.23 -0.69 14.41
C ARG A 6 13.09 -1.46 13.09
N PRO A 7 14.16 -2.02 12.48
CA PRO A 7 14.04 -2.75 11.22
C PRO A 7 13.20 -4.03 11.33
N TRP A 8 13.12 -4.68 12.50
CA TRP A 8 12.29 -5.88 12.66
C TRP A 8 10.81 -5.54 12.85
N LEU A 9 10.51 -4.47 13.60
CA LEU A 9 9.13 -3.98 13.78
C LEU A 9 8.56 -3.35 12.50
N VAL A 10 9.41 -2.74 11.67
CA VAL A 10 9.04 -2.13 10.37
C VAL A 10 9.20 -3.09 9.19
N GLY A 11 10.00 -4.16 9.32
CA GLY A 11 10.31 -5.11 8.25
C GLY A 11 9.14 -6.02 7.84
N LYS A 12 8.07 -6.06 8.64
CA LYS A 12 6.77 -6.64 8.27
C LYS A 12 5.78 -5.62 7.70
N ALA A 13 6.20 -4.38 7.44
CA ALA A 13 5.39 -3.44 6.68
C ALA A 13 5.07 -4.11 5.34
N THR A 14 3.78 -4.34 5.11
CA THR A 14 3.27 -5.03 3.93
C THR A 14 3.93 -4.44 2.69
N ARG A 15 4.87 -5.16 2.09
CA ARG A 15 5.45 -4.78 0.81
C ARG A 15 4.33 -4.92 -0.21
N ILE A 16 3.66 -3.80 -0.51
CA ILE A 16 2.73 -3.72 -1.63
C ILE A 16 3.57 -4.01 -2.87
N PRO A 17 3.27 -5.08 -3.63
CA PRO A 17 3.99 -5.38 -4.85
C PRO A 17 3.94 -4.20 -5.83
N ASP A 18 5.05 -3.90 -6.49
CA ASP A 18 5.19 -2.72 -7.36
C ASP A 18 4.15 -2.68 -8.50
N PHE A 19 3.73 -3.85 -9.00
CA PHE A 19 2.70 -3.92 -10.04
C PHE A 19 1.34 -3.40 -9.57
N ILE A 20 0.99 -3.53 -8.28
CA ILE A 20 -0.28 -3.01 -7.73
C ILE A 20 -0.22 -1.48 -7.67
N VAL A 21 0.93 -0.93 -7.31
CA VAL A 21 1.15 0.52 -7.33
C VAL A 21 1.04 1.06 -8.76
N LEU A 22 1.67 0.39 -9.73
CA LEU A 22 1.57 0.77 -11.13
C LEU A 22 0.12 0.72 -11.64
N LEU A 23 -0.58 -0.38 -11.37
CA LEU A 23 -1.97 -0.57 -11.79
C LEU A 23 -2.90 0.47 -11.16
N SER A 24 -2.74 0.74 -9.87
CA SER A 24 -3.54 1.75 -9.17
C SER A 24 -3.23 3.17 -9.66
N THR A 25 -1.99 3.45 -10.05
CA THR A 25 -1.62 4.72 -10.66
C THR A 25 -2.29 4.89 -12.03
N ILE A 26 -2.20 3.88 -12.90
CA ILE A 26 -2.81 3.92 -14.24
C ILE A 26 -4.35 3.98 -14.13
N GLY A 27 -4.95 3.14 -13.29
CA GLY A 27 -6.39 3.12 -13.06
C GLY A 27 -6.89 4.41 -12.39
N GLY A 28 -6.14 4.93 -11.43
CA GLY A 28 -6.43 6.20 -10.79
C GLY A 28 -6.43 7.34 -11.81
N ILE A 29 -5.40 7.42 -12.66
CA ILE A 29 -5.33 8.43 -13.71
C ILE A 29 -6.50 8.29 -14.70
N ALA A 30 -6.83 7.06 -15.09
CA ALA A 30 -7.95 6.80 -16.00
C ALA A 30 -9.31 7.21 -15.40
N SER A 31 -9.51 7.07 -14.08
CA SER A 31 -10.78 7.41 -13.42
C SER A 31 -10.90 8.87 -12.95
N PHE A 32 -9.81 9.47 -12.46
CA PHE A 32 -9.81 10.80 -11.81
C PHE A 32 -8.91 11.83 -12.51
N GLY A 33 -8.35 11.51 -13.68
CA GLY A 33 -7.41 12.37 -14.39
C GLY A 33 -6.08 12.51 -13.65
N LEU A 34 -5.39 13.64 -13.78
CA LEU A 34 -4.06 13.84 -13.19
C LEU A 34 -4.03 13.62 -11.66
N GLN A 35 -5.12 13.96 -10.96
CA GLN A 35 -5.25 13.76 -9.51
C GLN A 35 -5.26 12.28 -9.11
N GLY A 36 -5.68 11.42 -10.04
CA GLY A 36 -5.70 9.98 -9.88
C GLY A 36 -4.32 9.35 -9.65
N PHE A 37 -3.23 10.04 -9.99
CA PHE A 37 -1.86 9.59 -9.71
C PHE A 37 -1.62 9.41 -8.20
N ILE A 38 -2.22 10.27 -7.37
CA ILE A 38 -2.08 10.21 -5.90
C ILE A 38 -3.23 9.38 -5.32
N THR A 39 -4.45 9.63 -5.77
CA THR A 39 -5.64 8.95 -5.24
C THR A 39 -5.60 7.45 -5.46
N GLY A 40 -5.12 6.99 -6.62
CA GLY A 40 -5.04 5.55 -6.94
C GLY A 40 -4.19 4.75 -5.94
N PRO A 41 -2.89 5.07 -5.78
CA PRO A 41 -2.02 4.41 -4.82
C PRO A 41 -2.50 4.51 -3.38
N VAL A 42 -3.08 5.65 -2.98
CA VAL A 42 -3.63 5.83 -1.63
C VAL A 42 -4.79 4.86 -1.38
N VAL A 43 -5.74 4.76 -2.31
CA VAL A 43 -6.87 3.82 -2.20
C VAL A 43 -6.37 2.38 -2.18
N ALA A 44 -5.39 2.02 -3.03
CA ALA A 44 -4.81 0.68 -3.05
C ALA A 44 -4.12 0.33 -1.73
N ALA A 45 -3.36 1.26 -1.14
CA ALA A 45 -2.72 1.07 0.16
C ALA A 45 -3.74 0.88 1.28
N MET A 46 -4.81 1.67 1.29
CA MET A 46 -5.89 1.51 2.28
C MET A 46 -6.61 0.16 2.14
N PHE A 47 -6.91 -0.26 0.90
CA PHE A 47 -7.53 -1.55 0.64
C PHE A 47 -6.64 -2.69 1.15
N ILE A 48 -5.35 -2.68 0.81
CA ILE A 48 -4.40 -3.70 1.26
C ILE A 48 -4.29 -3.71 2.78
N ALA A 49 -4.22 -2.54 3.44
CA ALA A 49 -4.14 -2.46 4.89
C ALA A 49 -5.36 -3.09 5.58
N VAL A 50 -6.57 -2.83 5.07
CA VAL A 50 -7.80 -3.45 5.60
C VAL A 50 -7.81 -4.95 5.31
N TRP A 51 -7.47 -5.35 4.09
CA TRP A 51 -7.46 -6.74 3.65
C TRP A 51 -6.46 -7.60 4.43
N THR A 52 -5.25 -7.10 4.66
CA THR A 52 -4.24 -7.79 5.46
C THR A 52 -4.62 -7.86 6.92
N THR A 53 -5.24 -6.81 7.48
CA THR A 53 -5.76 -6.83 8.85
C THR A 53 -6.87 -7.88 9.00
N PHE A 54 -7.74 -8.01 8.01
CA PHE A 54 -8.80 -9.02 8.01
C PHE A 54 -8.25 -10.45 7.89
N LEU A 55 -7.30 -10.67 6.97
CA LEU A 55 -6.63 -11.97 6.81
C LEU A 55 -5.79 -12.36 8.03
N ALA A 56 -5.11 -11.41 8.67
CA ALA A 56 -4.31 -11.65 9.88
C ALA A 56 -5.17 -12.00 11.10
N LYS A 57 -6.47 -11.68 11.07
CA LYS A 57 -7.43 -12.00 12.13
C LYS A 57 -8.05 -13.40 11.97
N ARG A 58 -7.71 -14.12 10.91
CA ARG A 58 -8.18 -15.49 10.62
C ARG A 58 -7.07 -16.50 10.91
#